data_AF-A0A3D2XJQ3-F1
#
_entry.id   AF-A0A3D2XJQ3-F1
#
_cell.length_a   1.000
_cell.length_b   1.000
_cell.length_c   1.000
_cell.angle_alpha   90.00
_cell.angle_beta   90.00
_cell.angle_gamma   90.00
#
_symmetry.space_group_name_H-M   'P 1'
#
loop_
_entity.id
_entity.type
_entity.pdbx_description
1 polymer ?
#
loop_
_entity_poly.entity_id
_entity_poly.type
_entity_poly.pdbx_seq_one_letter_code
_entity_poly.pdbx_strand_id
1 'polypeptide(L)' 'MQNREKLNANLAYFKNSAIPQSNTIIQTAGLQYKNGQINYIEWGTLVTQALAIQVQYAEARREHQLNEIELDYLLQNNQP' A
#
# COMPACT_ATOMS: atom_id res chain seq x y z
N MET A 1 12.89 4.88 18.40
CA MET A 1 11.40 4.94 18.47
C MET A 1 10.78 5.73 17.31
N GLN A 2 11.36 6.86 16.87
CA GLN A 2 10.86 7.67 15.75
C GLN A 2 10.63 6.89 14.43
N ASN A 3 11.49 5.92 14.10
CA ASN A 3 11.34 5.12 12.87
C ASN A 3 10.08 4.23 12.90
N ARG A 4 9.81 3.57 14.02
CA ARG A 4 8.62 2.71 14.19
C ARG A 4 7.33 3.51 14.07
N GLU A 5 7.27 4.68 14.69
CA GLU A 5 6.11 5.57 14.58
C GLU A 5 5.87 6.04 13.15
N LYS A 6 6.95 6.38 12.42
CA LYS A 6 6.87 6.72 10.99
C LYS A 6 6.33 5.56 10.15
N LEU A 7 6.83 4.35 10.36
CA LEU A 7 6.36 3.16 9.63
C LEU A 7 4.89 2.84 9.94
N ASN A 8 4.47 2.97 11.20
CA ASN A 8 3.07 2.83 11.61
C ASN A 8 2.15 3.88 10.98
N ALA A 9 2.57 5.15 10.97
CA ALA A 9 1.82 6.22 10.31
C ALA A 9 1.69 5.97 8.81
N ASN A 10 2.76 5.49 8.17
CA ASN A 10 2.75 5.11 6.76
C ASN A 10 1.74 3.99 6.48
N LEU A 11 1.75 2.93 7.29
CA LEU A 11 0.76 1.84 7.18
C LEU A 11 -0.67 2.31 7.40
N ALA A 12 -0.88 3.22 8.36
CA ALA A 12 -2.20 3.80 8.61
C ALA A 12 -2.69 4.62 7.41
N TYR A 13 -1.82 5.42 6.79
CA TYR A 13 -2.14 6.14 5.56
C TYR A 13 -2.57 5.20 4.43
N PHE A 14 -1.79 4.14 4.16
CA PHE A 14 -2.15 3.20 3.10
C PHE A 14 -3.49 2.50 3.40
N LYS A 15 -3.68 2.03 4.64
CA LYS A 15 -4.89 1.29 5.03
C LYS A 15 -6.14 2.16 4.96
N ASN A 16 -6.07 3.38 5.49
CA ASN A 16 -7.25 4.23 5.68
C ASN A 16 -7.53 5.14 4.48
N SER A 17 -6.53 5.32 3.60
CA SER A 17 -6.63 6.21 2.44
C SER A 17 -6.29 5.44 1.17
N ALA A 18 -5.01 5.18 0.92
CA ALA A 18 -4.53 4.84 -0.41
C ALA A 18 -5.16 3.56 -0.99
N ILE A 19 -5.34 2.52 -0.17
CA ILE A 19 -5.98 1.27 -0.58
C ILE A 19 -7.46 1.49 -0.95
N PRO A 20 -8.31 2.11 -0.09
CA PRO A 20 -9.65 2.53 -0.49
C PRO A 20 -9.69 3.31 -1.81
N GLN A 21 -8.79 4.26 -2.02
CA GLN A 21 -8.72 5.01 -3.28
C GLN A 21 -8.35 4.13 -4.48
N SER A 22 -7.40 3.20 -4.33
CA SER A 22 -7.05 2.23 -5.38
C SER A 22 -8.25 1.36 -5.78
N ASN A 23 -9.07 0.95 -4.81
CA ASN A 23 -10.28 0.16 -5.05
C ASN A 23 -11.33 0.97 -5.81
N THR A 24 -11.53 2.23 -5.42
CA THR A 24 -12.42 3.16 -6.14
C THR A 24 -11.98 3.37 -7.58
N ILE A 25 -10.67 3.51 -7.84
CA ILE A 25 -10.13 3.63 -9.20
C ILE A 25 -10.47 2.39 -10.03
N ILE A 26 -10.20 1.19 -9.51
CA ILE A 26 -10.47 -0.07 -10.23
C ILE A 26 -11.96 -0.21 -10.53
N GLN A 27 -12.81 0.03 -9.54
CA GLN A 27 -14.26 -0.07 -9.70
C GLN A 27 -14.77 0.93 -10.74
N THR A 28 -14.33 2.19 -10.65
CA THR A 28 -14.78 3.26 -11.53
C THR A 28 -14.29 3.06 -12.95
N ALA A 29 -13.02 2.72 -13.14
CA ALA A 29 -12.46 2.40 -14.45
C ALA A 29 -13.21 1.22 -15.10
N GLY A 30 -13.53 0.18 -14.32
CA GLY A 30 -14.31 -0.96 -14.81
C GLY A 30 -15.72 -0.57 -15.27
N LEU A 31 -16.40 0.31 -14.54
CA LEU A 31 -17.72 0.84 -14.93
C LEU A 31 -17.64 1.71 -16.18
N GLN A 32 -16.67 2.63 -16.22
CA GLN A 32 -16.46 3.52 -17.36
C GLN A 32 -16.15 2.72 -18.63
N TYR A 33 -15.29 1.70 -18.55
CA TYR A 33 -14.97 0.84 -19.67
C TYR A 33 -16.20 0.06 -20.17
N LYS A 34 -16.96 -0.57 -19.26
CA LYS A 34 -18.19 -1.31 -19.59
C LYS A 34 -19.26 -0.43 -20.24
N ASN A 35 -19.34 0.83 -19.82
CA ASN A 35 -20.29 1.80 -20.35
C ASN A 35 -19.77 2.51 -21.62
N GLY A 36 -18.59 2.15 -22.13
CA GLY A 36 -17.99 2.78 -23.31
C GLY A 36 -17.51 4.21 -23.09
N GLN A 37 -17.35 4.64 -21.84
CA GLN A 37 -16.89 5.99 -21.47
C GLN A 37 -15.37 6.13 -21.58
N ILE A 38 -14.62 5.03 -21.43
CA ILE A 38 -13.16 4.96 -21.66
C ILE A 38 -12.81 3.73 -22.50
N ASN A 39 -11.70 3.80 -23.21
CA ASN A 39 -11.18 2.69 -24.00
C ASN A 39 -10.32 1.73 -23.15
N TYR A 40 -9.91 0.61 -23.76
CA TYR A 40 -9.12 -0.44 -23.10
C TYR A 40 -7.75 0.06 -22.58
N ILE A 41 -7.08 0.96 -23.30
CA ILE A 41 -5.78 1.52 -22.90
C ILE A 41 -5.94 2.43 -21.69
N GLU A 42 -6.97 3.28 -21.69
CA GLU A 42 -7.30 4.15 -20.55
C GLU A 42 -7.64 3.33 -19.30
N TRP A 43 -8.48 2.29 -19.47
CA TRP A 43 -8.79 1.35 -18.40
C TRP A 43 -7.53 0.67 -17.84
N GLY A 44 -6.68 0.12 -18.70
CA GLY A 44 -5.45 -0.54 -18.29
C GLY A 44 -4.49 0.40 -17.56
N THR A 45 -4.44 1.67 -17.98
CA THR A 45 -3.62 2.70 -17.33
C THR A 45 -4.12 3.03 -15.92
N LEU A 46 -5.44 3.15 -15.73
CA LEU A 46 -6.03 3.37 -14.40
C LEU A 46 -5.84 2.18 -13.47
N VAL A 47 -6.05 0.96 -13.98
CA VAL A 47 -5.83 -0.28 -13.20
C VAL A 47 -4.38 -0.44 -12.81
N THR A 48 -3.43 -0.12 -13.70
CA THR A 48 -1.99 -0.18 -13.39
C THR A 48 -1.61 0.81 -12.28
N GLN A 49 -2.15 2.03 -12.30
CA GLN A 49 -1.93 3.01 -11.23
C GLN A 49 -2.48 2.52 -9.88
N ALA A 50 -3.69 1.95 -9.88
CA ALA A 50 -4.27 1.38 -8.67
C ALA A 50 -3.45 0.20 -8.12
N LEU A 51 -2.97 -0.69 -8.99
CA LEU A 51 -2.10 -1.80 -8.62
C LEU A 51 -0.77 -1.32 -8.05
N ALA A 52 -0.19 -0.26 -8.60
CA ALA A 52 1.04 0.33 -8.07
C ALA A 52 0.86 0.78 -6.60
N ILE A 53 -0.29 1.37 -6.24
CA ILE A 53 -0.60 1.72 -4.85
C ILE A 53 -0.65 0.47 -3.95
N GLN A 54 -1.25 -0.61 -4.44
CA GLN A 54 -1.35 -1.86 -3.67
C GLN A 54 0.04 -2.51 -3.47
N VAL A 55 0.91 -2.45 -4.47
CA VAL A 55 2.31 -2.90 -4.37
C VAL A 55 3.09 -2.07 -3.36
N GLN A 56 2.98 -0.73 -3.42
CA GLN A 56 3.62 0.16 -2.44
C GLN A 56 3.16 -0.13 -1.01
N TYR A 57 1.89 -0.47 -0.81
CA TYR A 57 1.41 -0.90 0.51
C TYR A 57 2.06 -2.22 0.96
N ALA A 58 2.19 -3.19 0.06
CA ALA A 58 2.84 -4.47 0.36
C ALA A 58 4.32 -4.27 0.76
N GLU A 59 5.02 -3.37 0.07
CA GLU A 59 6.39 -2.97 0.40
C GLU A 59 6.48 -2.28 1.76
N ALA A 60 5.60 -1.31 2.05
CA ALA A 60 5.56 -0.64 3.34
C ALA A 60 5.30 -1.63 4.50
N ARG A 61 4.44 -2.63 4.27
CA ARG A 61 4.17 -3.69 5.25
C ARG A 61 5.39 -4.58 5.48
N ARG A 62 6.10 -4.94 4.41
CA ARG A 62 7.36 -5.70 4.51
C ARG A 62 8.41 -4.93 5.29
N GLU A 63 8.59 -3.65 5.00
CA GLU A 63 9.55 -2.78 5.70
C GLU A 63 9.24 -2.70 7.20
N HIS A 64 7.96 -2.52 7.55
CA HIS A 64 7.52 -2.54 8.94
C HIS A 64 7.87 -3.87 9.63
N GLN A 65 7.58 -5.00 9.00
CA GLN A 65 7.87 -6.33 9.59
C GLN A 65 9.37 -6.55 9.79
N LEU A 66 10.20 -6.15 8.82
CA LEU A 66 11.66 -6.24 8.96
C LEU A 66 12.17 -5.33 10.09
N ASN A 67 11.59 -4.16 10.28
CA ASN A 67 11.97 -3.27 11.38
C ASN A 67 11.63 -3.86 12.75
N GLU A 68 10.46 -4.49 12.90
CA GLU A 68 10.07 -5.15 14.16
C GLU A 68 11.01 -6.34 14.47
N ILE A 69 11.32 -7.18 13.47
CA ILE A 69 12.27 -8.30 13.64
C ILE A 69 13.65 -7.80 14.09
N GLU A 70 14.15 -6.72 13.49
CA GLU A 70 15.43 -6.12 13.88
C GLU A 70 15.41 -5.61 15.32
N LEU A 71 14.32 -4.94 15.73
CA LEU A 71 14.16 -4.46 17.11
C LEU A 71 14.12 -5.62 18.10
N ASP A 72 13.38 -6.68 17.81
CA ASP A 72 13.31 -7.88 18.65
C ASP A 72 14.69 -8.53 18.80
N TYR A 73 15.45 -8.67 17.72
CA TYR A 73 16.81 -9.21 17.72
C TYR A 73 17.76 -8.35 18.59
N LEU A 74 17.72 -7.03 18.43
CA LEU A 74 18.54 -6.12 19.23
C LEU A 74 18.15 -6.18 20.71
N LEU A 75 16.86 -6.25 21.05
CA LEU A 75 16.41 -6.33 22.44
C LEU A 75 16.81 -7.66 23.09
N GLN A 76 16.73 -8.77 22.37
CA GLN A 76 17.15 -10.09 22.87
C GLN A 76 18.65 -10.14 23.17
N ASN A 77 19.49 -9.58 22.30
CA ASN A 77 20.95 -9.56 22.48
C ASN A 77 21.45 -8.55 23.52
N ASN A 78 20.60 -7.62 23.95
CA ASN A 78 20.90 -6.64 24.99
C ASN A 78 20.39 -7.08 26.37
N GLN A 79 19.91 -8.31 26.53
CA GLN A 79 19.61 -8.88 27.86
C GLN A 79 20.90 -9.49 28.45
N PRO A 80 21.28 -9.15 29.71
CA PRO A 80 22.48 -9.67 30.35
C PRO A 80 22.43 -11.17 30.65
#